data_AF-A0A2U9PMV9-F1
#
_entry.id   AF-A0A2U9PMV9-F1
#
_cell.length_a   1.000
_cell.length_b   1.000
_cell.length_c   1.000
_cell.angle_alpha   90.00
_cell.angle_beta   90.00
_cell.angle_gamma   90.00
#
_symmetry.space_group_name_H-M   'P 1'
#
loop_
_entity.id
_entity.type
_entity.pdbx_description
1 polymer ?
#
loop_
_entity_poly.entity_id
_entity_poly.type
_entity_poly.pdbx_seq_one_letter_code
_entity_poly.pdbx_strand_id
1 'polypeptide(L)'
;MLWLIGGWGNRPDSLQDAARRLQRSLQLAPPEPERYGPWGIWRPRQPDAQTGYDLVPIDVDDQGDLEAAITSVTERVNKGPRSAPGLNIELARRAVGDRPETSPTKFEYTVRAGFVDARRPYNHVAFDLEDNTDDRTLMSYMSALVESWQPDHLGAATIETKRAQGAKGPQVVVGRLTYIRHGISFDPNVLNAEVDVAEADGGLYVRVPGTPGNPSLDHIRQVRRALRYEAT
;
A
#
# COMPACT_ATOMS: atom_id res chain seq x y z
N MET A 1 11.28 -2.90 -7.04
CA MET A 1 10.41 -2.88 -5.84
C MET A 1 8.97 -3.01 -6.30
N LEU A 2 8.25 -3.96 -5.74
CA LEU A 2 6.83 -4.19 -5.98
C LEU A 2 6.02 -3.42 -4.94
N TRP A 3 4.93 -2.76 -5.35
CA TRP A 3 4.05 -2.05 -4.44
C TRP A 3 2.65 -2.65 -4.45
N LEU A 4 2.10 -2.89 -3.26
CA LEU A 4 0.66 -2.93 -3.07
C LEU A 4 0.18 -1.49 -2.84
N ILE A 5 -0.46 -0.90 -3.84
CA ILE A 5 -0.90 0.50 -3.81
C ILE A 5 -2.39 0.61 -4.10
N GLY A 6 -3.10 1.31 -3.21
CA GLY A 6 -4.55 1.38 -3.24
C GLY A 6 -5.08 2.64 -2.59
N GLY A 7 -6.35 2.95 -2.85
CA GLY A 7 -7.00 4.16 -2.38
C GLY A 7 -8.44 3.90 -1.96
N TRP A 8 -8.99 4.84 -1.21
CA TRP A 8 -10.42 4.91 -0.93
C TRP A 8 -10.92 6.35 -0.89
N GLY A 9 -12.23 6.50 -1.07
CA GLY A 9 -12.93 7.78 -0.97
C GLY A 9 -12.96 8.36 0.44
N ASN A 10 -13.92 9.25 0.68
CA ASN A 10 -14.08 9.93 1.96
C ASN A 10 -14.29 8.93 3.09
N ARG A 11 -13.39 8.96 4.08
CA ARG A 11 -13.55 8.20 5.32
C ARG A 11 -12.90 8.96 6.47
N PRO A 12 -13.68 9.39 7.49
CA PRO A 12 -13.08 9.83 8.73
C PRO A 12 -12.43 8.62 9.40
N ASP A 13 -11.19 8.79 9.85
CA ASP A 13 -10.49 7.82 10.68
C ASP A 13 -9.92 8.59 11.87
N SER A 14 -10.33 8.20 13.08
CA SER A 14 -9.69 8.70 14.31
C SER A 14 -8.30 8.10 14.45
N LEU A 15 -7.47 8.66 15.34
CA LEU A 15 -6.15 8.09 15.66
C LEU A 15 -6.28 6.62 16.11
N GLN A 16 -7.25 6.33 16.97
CA GLN A 16 -7.53 4.98 17.49
C GLN A 16 -8.00 4.02 16.39
N ASP A 17 -8.81 4.48 15.43
CA ASP A 17 -9.24 3.64 14.30
C ASP A 17 -8.07 3.34 13.37
N ALA A 18 -7.27 4.34 13.03
CA ALA A 18 -6.10 4.18 12.18
C ALA A 18 -5.06 3.24 12.82
N ALA A 19 -4.81 3.36 14.12
CA ALA A 19 -3.92 2.47 14.87
C ALA A 19 -4.44 1.02 14.87
N ARG A 20 -5.74 0.80 15.12
CA ARG A 20 -6.35 -0.54 15.09
C ARG A 20 -6.28 -1.18 13.68
N ARG A 21 -6.52 -0.40 12.63
CA ARG A 21 -6.40 -0.89 11.24
C ARG A 21 -4.95 -1.23 10.90
N LEU A 22 -4.01 -0.38 11.29
CA LEU A 22 -2.59 -0.64 11.13
C LEU A 22 -2.18 -1.93 11.85
N GLN A 23 -2.53 -2.07 13.13
CA GLN A 23 -2.25 -3.27 13.92
C GLN A 23 -2.79 -4.53 13.24
N ARG A 24 -4.08 -4.54 12.88
CA ARG A 24 -4.71 -5.67 12.20
C ARG A 24 -3.99 -6.01 10.89
N SER A 25 -3.59 -5.00 10.11
CA SER A 25 -2.91 -5.23 8.84
C SER A 25 -1.54 -5.89 9.02
N LEU A 26 -0.82 -5.55 10.08
CA LEU A 26 0.49 -6.10 10.39
C LEU A 26 0.37 -7.51 10.98
N GLN A 27 -0.66 -7.78 11.78
CA GLN A 27 -0.95 -9.10 12.35
C GLN A 27 -1.44 -10.12 11.31
N LEU A 28 -2.19 -9.68 10.31
CA LEU A 28 -2.66 -10.53 9.21
C LEU A 28 -1.62 -10.73 8.11
N ALA A 29 -0.64 -9.82 8.01
CA ALA A 29 0.43 -9.94 7.04
C ALA A 29 1.32 -11.17 7.34
N PRO A 30 1.89 -11.83 6.31
CA PRO A 30 2.93 -12.83 6.50
C PRO A 30 4.08 -12.29 7.38
N PRO A 31 4.48 -12.99 8.45
CA PRO A 31 5.46 -12.47 9.41
C PRO A 31 6.89 -12.41 8.84
N GLU A 32 7.28 -13.38 8.01
CA GLU A 32 8.57 -13.48 7.28
C GLU A 32 9.81 -12.97 8.07
N PRO A 33 10.04 -13.40 9.33
CA PRO A 33 11.11 -12.89 10.19
C PRO A 33 12.52 -13.23 9.67
N GLU A 34 12.64 -14.26 8.82
CA GLU A 34 13.88 -14.62 8.14
C GLU A 34 14.22 -13.68 6.97
N ARG A 35 13.25 -12.90 6.48
CA ARG A 35 13.41 -11.94 5.37
C ARG A 35 13.43 -10.50 5.84
N TYR A 36 12.62 -10.15 6.85
CA TYR A 36 12.47 -8.77 7.28
C TYR A 36 12.74 -8.58 8.77
N GLY A 37 13.45 -7.49 9.08
CA GLY A 37 13.59 -6.99 10.45
C GLY A 37 12.29 -6.37 10.98
N PRO A 38 12.30 -5.88 12.23
CA PRO A 38 11.12 -5.27 12.84
C PRO A 38 10.71 -4.00 12.10
N TRP A 39 9.41 -3.70 12.16
CA TRP A 39 8.89 -2.39 11.76
C TRP A 39 9.37 -1.31 12.72
N GLY A 40 9.63 -0.13 12.17
CA GLY A 40 10.01 1.03 12.95
C GLY A 40 9.67 2.33 12.25
N ILE A 41 9.90 3.44 12.94
CA ILE A 41 9.77 4.78 12.39
C ILE A 41 11.11 5.51 12.40
N TRP A 42 11.34 6.34 11.38
CA TRP A 42 12.49 7.23 11.36
C TRP A 42 12.34 8.31 12.42
N ARG A 43 13.24 8.35 13.40
CA ARG A 43 13.30 9.41 14.41
C ARG A 43 14.62 10.18 14.28
N PRO A 44 14.61 11.51 14.46
CA PRO A 44 15.84 12.28 14.45
C PRO A 44 16.73 11.85 15.63
N ARG A 45 18.05 11.77 15.41
CA ARG A 45 19.01 11.36 16.46
C ARG A 45 19.02 12.27 17.67
N GLN A 46 18.71 13.55 17.46
CA GLN A 46 18.57 14.56 18.49
C GLN A 46 17.31 15.40 18.23
N PRO A 47 16.71 16.00 19.28
CA PRO A 47 15.41 16.67 19.19
C PRO A 47 15.25 17.76 18.11
N ASP A 48 16.34 18.31 17.57
CA ASP A 48 16.33 19.36 16.53
C ASP A 48 17.28 19.06 15.35
N ALA A 49 17.71 17.81 15.20
CA ALA A 49 18.64 17.43 14.14
C ALA A 49 17.98 17.58 12.76
N GLN A 50 18.50 18.50 11.93
CA GLN A 50 18.08 18.63 10.53
C GLN A 50 18.58 17.46 9.66
N THR A 51 19.60 16.74 10.14
CA THR A 51 20.21 15.59 9.46
C THR A 51 20.51 14.48 10.46
N GLY A 52 20.40 13.23 10.04
CA GLY A 52 20.67 12.06 10.89
C GLY A 52 19.41 11.52 11.57
N TYR A 53 18.84 10.49 10.95
CA TYR A 53 17.68 9.77 11.46
C TYR A 53 18.06 8.32 11.69
N ASP A 54 17.58 7.76 12.79
CA ASP A 54 17.67 6.33 13.07
C ASP A 54 16.30 5.69 12.93
N LEU A 55 16.29 4.46 12.43
CA LEU A 55 15.09 3.64 12.37
C LEU A 55 14.90 3.02 13.76
N VAL A 56 13.92 3.50 14.49
CA VAL A 56 13.61 3.03 15.85
C VAL A 56 12.46 2.02 15.74
N PRO A 57 12.66 0.77 16.18
CA PRO A 57 11.59 -0.23 16.20
C PRO A 57 10.40 0.25 17.02
N ILE A 58 9.20 -0.20 16.62
CA ILE A 58 7.97 -0.01 17.37
C ILE A 58 7.43 -1.38 17.79
N ASP A 59 6.72 -1.41 18.92
CA ASP A 59 5.92 -2.57 19.31
C ASP A 59 4.60 -2.53 18.53
N VAL A 60 4.46 -3.43 17.56
CA VAL A 60 3.27 -3.50 16.70
C VAL A 60 2.07 -4.12 17.40
N ASP A 61 2.28 -4.77 18.55
CA ASP A 61 1.21 -5.36 19.37
C ASP A 61 0.73 -4.39 20.47
N ASP A 62 1.46 -3.30 20.72
CA ASP A 62 1.04 -2.21 21.61
C ASP A 62 0.31 -1.10 20.85
N GLN A 63 -1.00 -0.99 21.08
CA GLN A 63 -1.82 0.05 20.46
C GLN A 63 -1.33 1.47 20.82
N GLY A 64 -0.85 1.69 22.05
CA GLY A 64 -0.32 2.97 22.49
C GLY A 64 0.95 3.37 21.74
N ASP A 65 1.85 2.43 21.44
CA ASP A 65 3.05 2.71 20.66
C ASP A 65 2.71 3.00 19.19
N LEU A 66 1.72 2.30 18.62
CA LEU A 66 1.19 2.61 17.29
C LEU A 66 0.58 4.03 17.23
N GLU A 67 -0.25 4.40 18.20
CA GLU A 67 -0.84 5.75 18.28
C GLU A 67 0.23 6.84 18.43
N ALA A 68 1.25 6.60 19.25
CA ALA A 68 2.39 7.50 19.41
C ALA A 68 3.21 7.63 18.10
N ALA A 69 3.43 6.53 17.39
CA ALA A 69 4.12 6.52 16.10
C ALA A 69 3.36 7.32 15.04
N ILE A 70 2.05 7.10 14.89
CA ILE A 70 1.19 7.84 13.95
C ILE A 70 1.18 9.34 14.28
N THR A 71 1.07 9.69 15.57
CA THR A 71 1.11 11.08 16.03
C THR A 71 2.44 11.73 15.67
N SER A 72 3.56 11.08 15.99
CA SER A 72 4.90 11.59 15.71
C SER A 72 5.13 11.83 14.21
N VAL A 73 4.74 10.89 13.35
CA VAL A 73 4.86 11.02 11.90
C VAL A 73 3.95 12.15 11.38
N THR A 74 2.71 12.22 11.87
CA THR A 74 1.74 13.25 11.46
C THR A 74 2.23 14.66 11.81
N GLU A 75 2.71 14.86 13.02
CA GLU A 75 3.28 16.15 13.45
C GLU A 75 4.51 16.53 12.62
N ARG A 76 5.41 15.58 12.35
CA ARG A 76 6.60 15.81 11.51
C ARG A 76 6.21 16.26 10.10
N VAL A 77 5.27 15.56 9.46
CA VAL A 77 4.81 15.90 8.10
C VAL A 77 4.13 17.28 8.10
N ASN A 78 3.34 17.59 9.13
CA ASN A 78 2.65 18.87 9.25
C ASN A 78 3.59 20.07 9.53
N LYS A 79 4.78 19.84 10.08
CA LYS A 79 5.83 20.88 10.17
C LYS A 79 6.48 21.18 8.82
N GLY A 80 6.34 20.29 7.84
CA GLY A 80 6.89 20.45 6.49
C GLY A 80 6.02 21.33 5.58
N PRO A 81 6.50 21.67 4.36
CA PRO A 81 5.78 22.51 3.40
C PRO A 81 4.52 21.86 2.79
N ARG A 82 4.19 20.61 3.20
CA ARG A 82 3.09 19.80 2.66
C ARG A 82 2.10 19.36 3.74
N SER A 83 1.85 20.24 4.71
CA SER A 83 0.78 20.00 5.70
C SER A 83 -0.56 19.80 5.00
N ALA A 84 -1.27 18.76 5.40
CA ALA A 84 -2.63 18.47 4.96
C ALA A 84 -3.40 17.86 6.15
N PRO A 85 -4.73 17.98 6.20
CA PRO A 85 -5.53 17.33 7.24
C PRO A 85 -5.33 15.81 7.25
N GLY A 86 -5.79 15.12 8.30
CA GLY A 86 -5.70 13.67 8.40
C GLY A 86 -4.40 13.14 9.01
N LEU A 87 -4.29 11.82 9.03
CA LEU A 87 -3.23 11.05 9.68
C LEU A 87 -2.20 10.58 8.66
N ASN A 88 -0.94 10.56 9.10
CA ASN A 88 0.20 10.06 8.36
C ASN A 88 0.79 8.86 9.10
N ILE A 89 0.91 7.75 8.38
CA ILE A 89 1.59 6.54 8.84
C ILE A 89 2.74 6.30 7.89
N GLU A 90 3.96 6.22 8.42
CA GLU A 90 5.18 5.93 7.66
C GLU A 90 6.03 4.99 8.50
N LEU A 91 5.95 3.69 8.24
CA LEU A 91 6.83 2.68 8.83
C LEU A 91 7.86 2.23 7.81
N ALA A 92 9.01 1.76 8.30
CA ALA A 92 10.01 1.08 7.50
C ALA A 92 10.54 -0.16 8.23
N ARG A 93 10.96 -1.15 7.46
CA ARG A 93 11.73 -2.31 7.92
C ARG A 93 12.91 -2.56 6.98
N ARG A 94 13.92 -3.29 7.44
CA ARG A 94 15.11 -3.65 6.64
C ARG A 94 15.04 -5.10 6.19
N ALA A 95 15.60 -5.41 5.03
CA ALA A 95 15.90 -6.80 4.67
C ALA A 95 16.88 -7.41 5.68
N VAL A 96 16.67 -8.67 6.04
CA VAL A 96 17.59 -9.47 6.84
C VAL A 96 18.76 -9.91 5.96
N GLY A 97 19.98 -9.85 6.50
CA GLY A 97 21.19 -10.32 5.80
C GLY A 97 21.77 -9.35 4.76
N ASP A 98 21.13 -8.19 4.55
CA ASP A 98 21.57 -7.20 3.57
C ASP A 98 22.79 -6.41 4.08
N ARG A 99 23.93 -6.60 3.40
CA ARG A 99 25.26 -6.09 3.81
C ARG A 99 25.78 -4.98 2.90
N PRO A 100 25.13 -3.82 2.90
CA PRO A 100 25.92 -2.62 3.00
C PRO A 100 25.44 -1.82 4.22
N GLU A 101 26.28 -1.74 5.25
CA GLU A 101 26.03 -0.87 6.43
C GLU A 101 25.70 0.58 6.03
N THR A 102 26.10 0.98 4.82
CA THR A 102 25.88 2.30 4.22
C THR A 102 24.56 2.47 3.46
N SER A 103 23.91 1.38 3.01
CA SER A 103 22.64 1.46 2.25
C SER A 103 21.86 0.14 2.28
N PRO A 104 21.30 -0.25 3.44
CA PRO A 104 20.47 -1.45 3.52
C PRO A 104 19.20 -1.30 2.66
N THR A 105 18.75 -2.38 2.03
CA THR A 105 17.43 -2.41 1.39
C THR A 105 16.35 -2.24 2.46
N LYS A 106 15.42 -1.33 2.18
CA LYS A 106 14.32 -0.97 3.07
C LYS A 106 13.01 -1.19 2.35
N PHE A 107 11.99 -1.53 3.13
CA PHE A 107 10.61 -1.66 2.68
C PHE A 107 9.76 -0.73 3.53
N GLU A 108 8.93 0.06 2.87
CA GLU A 108 8.08 1.05 3.50
C GLU A 108 6.62 0.61 3.56
N TYR A 109 5.94 1.08 4.59
CA TYR A 109 4.50 1.00 4.76
C TYR A 109 4.01 2.43 4.96
N THR A 110 3.24 2.93 4.02
CA THR A 110 2.70 4.30 4.08
C THR A 110 1.18 4.30 3.99
N VAL A 111 0.55 5.06 4.88
CA VAL A 111 -0.89 5.33 4.82
C VAL A 111 -1.16 6.81 5.05
N ARG A 112 -2.09 7.32 4.24
CA ARG A 112 -2.76 8.60 4.45
C ARG A 112 -4.22 8.32 4.70
N ALA A 113 -4.73 8.68 5.87
CA ALA A 113 -6.08 8.35 6.32
C ALA A 113 -6.80 9.55 6.94
N GLY A 114 -8.13 9.49 7.05
CA GLY A 114 -8.95 10.52 7.69
C GLY A 114 -9.33 11.69 6.79
N PHE A 115 -9.15 11.59 5.47
CA PHE A 115 -9.60 12.62 4.54
C PHE A 115 -11.11 12.50 4.30
N VAL A 116 -11.82 13.61 4.56
CA VAL A 116 -13.25 13.80 4.27
C VAL A 116 -13.39 15.11 3.49
N ASP A 117 -14.18 15.09 2.42
CA ASP A 117 -14.46 16.24 1.54
C ASP A 117 -13.22 16.92 0.93
N ALA A 118 -12.06 16.26 0.99
CA ALA A 118 -10.81 16.74 0.41
C ALA A 118 -10.71 16.27 -1.05
N ARG A 119 -10.50 17.22 -1.97
CA ARG A 119 -10.20 16.86 -3.37
C ARG A 119 -8.84 16.18 -3.50
N ARG A 120 -7.86 16.57 -2.68
CA ARG A 120 -6.51 16.00 -2.51
C ARG A 120 -5.93 16.43 -1.14
N PRO A 121 -5.00 15.66 -0.56
CA PRO A 121 -4.61 14.30 -0.96
C PRO A 121 -5.73 13.28 -0.68
N TYR A 122 -5.66 12.12 -1.33
CA TYR A 122 -6.65 11.03 -1.16
C TYR A 122 -6.24 10.09 -0.04
N ASN A 123 -7.21 9.42 0.56
CA ASN A 123 -6.89 8.30 1.44
C ASN A 123 -6.25 7.17 0.62
N HIS A 124 -5.12 6.65 1.09
CA HIS A 124 -4.40 5.60 0.39
C HIS A 124 -3.48 4.80 1.30
N VAL A 125 -3.13 3.62 0.80
CA VAL A 125 -2.10 2.74 1.35
C VAL A 125 -1.10 2.41 0.26
N ALA A 126 0.18 2.41 0.59
CA ALA A 126 1.24 1.85 -0.23
C ALA A 126 2.17 1.01 0.66
N PHE A 127 2.42 -0.23 0.23
CA PHE A 127 3.22 -1.21 0.96
C PHE A 127 4.25 -1.82 0.00
N ASP A 128 5.52 -1.73 0.38
CA ASP A 128 6.64 -2.26 -0.40
C ASP A 128 6.86 -3.76 -0.18
N LEU A 129 7.11 -4.47 -1.28
CA LEU A 129 7.44 -5.89 -1.35
C LEU A 129 8.62 -6.10 -2.31
N GLU A 130 9.32 -7.21 -2.14
CA GLU A 130 10.35 -7.63 -3.11
C GLU A 130 9.74 -7.95 -4.48
N ASP A 131 10.49 -7.70 -5.55
CA ASP A 131 10.02 -7.96 -6.93
C ASP A 131 9.78 -9.46 -7.21
N ASN A 132 10.40 -10.32 -6.40
CA ASN A 132 10.33 -11.77 -6.50
C ASN A 132 9.30 -12.40 -5.55
N THR A 133 8.47 -11.60 -4.84
CA THR A 133 7.38 -12.12 -4.02
C THR A 133 6.50 -13.03 -4.87
N ASP A 134 6.22 -14.25 -4.41
CA ASP A 134 5.38 -15.21 -5.12
C ASP A 134 3.88 -14.86 -5.01
N ASP A 135 3.05 -15.42 -5.88
CA ASP A 135 1.62 -15.09 -5.94
C ASP A 135 0.85 -15.44 -4.66
N ARG A 136 1.24 -16.48 -3.92
CA ARG A 136 0.56 -16.87 -2.67
C ARG A 136 0.87 -15.85 -1.58
N THR A 137 2.14 -15.50 -1.42
CA THR A 137 2.57 -14.48 -0.46
C THR A 137 1.97 -13.12 -0.81
N LEU A 138 1.94 -12.76 -2.10
CA LEU A 138 1.32 -11.53 -2.59
C LEU A 138 -0.19 -11.48 -2.25
N MET A 139 -0.92 -12.58 -2.46
CA MET A 139 -2.33 -12.67 -2.09
C MET A 139 -2.53 -12.47 -0.59
N SER A 140 -1.71 -13.10 0.25
CA SER A 140 -1.80 -12.93 1.71
C SER A 140 -1.63 -11.47 2.15
N TYR A 141 -0.62 -10.77 1.62
CA TYR A 141 -0.45 -9.34 1.89
C TYR A 141 -1.63 -8.51 1.37
N MET A 142 -2.13 -8.83 0.16
CA MET A 142 -3.28 -8.12 -0.39
C MET A 142 -4.52 -8.29 0.49
N SER A 143 -4.85 -9.52 0.89
CA SER A 143 -6.00 -9.81 1.77
C SER A 143 -5.86 -9.11 3.12
N ALA A 144 -4.66 -9.10 3.72
CA ALA A 144 -4.41 -8.40 4.99
C ALA A 144 -4.72 -6.89 4.88
N LEU A 145 -4.32 -6.25 3.78
CA LEU A 145 -4.61 -4.84 3.52
C LEU A 145 -6.08 -4.59 3.15
N VAL A 146 -6.69 -5.47 2.35
CA VAL A 146 -8.12 -5.38 1.99
C VAL A 146 -8.99 -5.46 3.23
N GLU A 147 -8.73 -6.43 4.10
CA GLU A 147 -9.49 -6.65 5.32
C GLU A 147 -9.34 -5.47 6.31
N SER A 148 -8.12 -4.97 6.47
CA SER A 148 -7.81 -3.98 7.50
C SER A 148 -8.16 -2.55 7.07
N TRP A 149 -7.76 -2.17 5.86
CA TRP A 149 -7.96 -0.82 5.34
C TRP A 149 -9.23 -0.66 4.54
N GLN A 150 -9.85 -1.74 4.08
CA GLN A 150 -11.06 -1.68 3.26
C GLN A 150 -10.90 -0.64 2.14
N PRO A 151 -9.87 -0.77 1.28
CA PRO A 151 -9.69 0.15 0.17
C PRO A 151 -10.84 -0.02 -0.83
N ASP A 152 -11.03 0.98 -1.69
CA ASP A 152 -11.91 0.86 -2.86
C ASP A 152 -11.21 0.06 -3.96
N HIS A 153 -9.89 0.17 -4.04
CA HIS A 153 -9.06 -0.63 -4.93
C HIS A 153 -7.65 -0.80 -4.37
N LEU A 154 -6.98 -1.89 -4.72
CA LEU A 154 -5.59 -2.16 -4.34
C LEU A 154 -4.90 -2.98 -5.43
N GLY A 155 -3.77 -2.51 -5.95
CA GLY A 155 -3.06 -3.18 -7.04
C GLY A 155 -1.61 -3.49 -6.71
N ALA A 156 -1.12 -4.62 -7.20
CA ALA A 156 0.26 -5.08 -7.08
C ALA A 156 1.08 -4.70 -8.32
N ALA A 157 1.80 -3.58 -8.27
CA ALA A 157 2.53 -3.06 -9.44
C ALA A 157 3.90 -2.48 -9.07
N THR A 158 4.86 -2.65 -9.97
CA THR A 158 6.12 -1.89 -9.95
C THR A 158 5.92 -0.45 -10.42
N ILE A 159 6.88 0.43 -10.17
CA ILE A 159 6.83 1.81 -10.68
C ILE A 159 6.85 1.84 -12.21
N GLU A 160 7.56 0.92 -12.85
CA GLU A 160 7.60 0.73 -14.31
C GLU A 160 6.21 0.37 -14.83
N THR A 161 5.54 -0.61 -14.21
CA THR A 161 4.18 -1.04 -14.55
C THR A 161 3.17 0.09 -14.39
N LYS A 162 3.26 0.83 -13.28
CA LYS A 162 2.40 1.99 -13.01
C LYS A 162 2.58 3.09 -14.07
N ARG A 163 3.82 3.36 -14.51
CA ARG A 163 4.11 4.34 -15.56
C ARG A 163 3.62 3.87 -16.92
N ALA A 164 3.89 2.60 -17.28
CA ALA A 164 3.57 2.04 -18.58
C ALA A 164 2.06 1.97 -18.87
N GLN A 165 1.24 1.81 -17.84
CA GLN A 165 -0.22 1.80 -17.98
C GLN A 165 -0.87 3.21 -17.99
N GLY A 166 -0.08 4.27 -17.78
CA GLY A 166 -0.59 5.65 -17.80
C GLY A 166 -1.62 5.98 -16.71
N ALA A 167 -1.62 5.24 -15.59
CA ALA A 167 -2.57 5.47 -14.50
C ALA A 167 -2.40 6.88 -13.91
N LYS A 168 -3.49 7.66 -13.92
CA LYS A 168 -3.55 8.99 -13.29
C LYS A 168 -4.28 8.89 -11.97
N GLY A 169 -3.76 9.47 -10.89
CA GLY A 169 -4.51 9.49 -9.63
C GLY A 169 -5.85 10.25 -9.78
N PRO A 170 -6.98 9.72 -9.28
CA PRO A 170 -7.17 8.56 -8.39
C PRO A 170 -7.67 7.26 -9.09
N GLN A 171 -7.19 6.95 -10.30
CA GLN A 171 -7.55 5.71 -10.99
C GLN A 171 -6.95 4.47 -10.30
N VAL A 172 -7.61 3.32 -10.45
CA VAL A 172 -7.02 2.02 -10.08
C VAL A 172 -5.70 1.81 -10.81
N VAL A 173 -4.65 1.52 -10.05
CA VAL A 173 -3.38 1.00 -10.57
C VAL A 173 -3.58 -0.50 -10.77
N VAL A 174 -3.63 -0.95 -12.01
CA VAL A 174 -3.82 -2.37 -12.33
C VAL A 174 -2.45 -3.04 -12.35
N GLY A 175 -2.33 -4.15 -11.64
CA GLY A 175 -1.08 -4.91 -11.47
C GLY A 175 -1.25 -6.39 -11.76
N ARG A 176 -0.26 -7.21 -11.36
CA ARG A 176 -0.34 -8.70 -11.45
C ARG A 176 -1.60 -9.23 -10.76
N LEU A 177 -1.91 -8.67 -9.60
CA LEU A 177 -3.10 -8.92 -8.83
C LEU A 177 -3.71 -7.56 -8.46
N THR A 178 -5.01 -7.42 -8.61
CA THR A 178 -5.74 -6.18 -8.33
C THR A 178 -7.07 -6.49 -7.65
N TYR A 179 -7.29 -5.94 -6.46
CA TYR A 179 -8.60 -5.91 -5.80
C TYR A 179 -9.40 -4.67 -6.23
N ILE A 180 -10.68 -4.86 -6.51
CA ILE A 180 -11.66 -3.82 -6.86
C ILE A 180 -12.92 -4.05 -6.02
N ARG A 181 -13.29 -3.11 -5.15
CA ARG A 181 -14.50 -3.21 -4.32
C ARG A 181 -15.76 -3.22 -5.19
N HIS A 182 -16.78 -3.98 -4.77
CA HIS A 182 -18.11 -3.90 -5.37
C HIS A 182 -18.66 -2.46 -5.36
N GLY A 183 -19.39 -2.11 -6.43
CA GLY A 183 -19.90 -0.75 -6.66
C GLY A 183 -18.99 0.11 -7.54
N ILE A 184 -17.75 -0.32 -7.81
CA ILE A 184 -16.92 0.27 -8.86
C ILE A 184 -17.31 -0.35 -10.20
N SER A 185 -17.51 0.50 -11.21
CA SER A 185 -17.85 0.04 -12.57
C SER A 185 -16.75 -0.84 -13.14
N PHE A 186 -17.08 -2.08 -13.47
CA PHE A 186 -16.18 -3.06 -14.07
C PHE A 186 -16.96 -3.94 -15.06
N ASP A 187 -16.56 -3.97 -16.33
CA ASP A 187 -17.17 -4.81 -17.35
C ASP A 187 -16.30 -6.04 -17.64
N PRO A 188 -16.62 -7.23 -17.09
CA PRO A 188 -15.80 -8.43 -17.30
C PRO A 188 -15.87 -8.95 -18.75
N ASN A 189 -16.85 -8.53 -19.56
CA ASN A 189 -17.03 -9.05 -20.92
C ASN A 189 -15.94 -8.61 -21.91
N VAL A 190 -15.15 -7.59 -21.57
CA VAL A 190 -14.03 -7.11 -22.40
C VAL A 190 -12.71 -7.79 -22.05
N LEU A 191 -12.71 -8.74 -21.11
CA LEU A 191 -11.51 -9.45 -20.67
C LEU A 191 -11.27 -10.71 -21.50
N ASN A 192 -10.00 -10.95 -21.81
CA ASN A 192 -9.55 -12.24 -22.34
C ASN A 192 -9.68 -13.34 -21.26
N ALA A 193 -9.91 -14.59 -21.69
CA ALA A 193 -9.98 -15.78 -20.84
C ALA A 193 -8.70 -16.04 -20.00
N GLU A 194 -7.55 -15.48 -20.39
CA GLU A 194 -6.31 -15.54 -19.59
C GLU A 194 -6.31 -14.61 -18.37
N VAL A 195 -7.27 -13.70 -18.27
CA VAL A 195 -7.49 -12.87 -17.07
C VAL A 195 -8.41 -13.61 -16.11
N ASP A 196 -7.86 -13.98 -14.96
CA ASP A 196 -8.59 -14.66 -13.89
C ASP A 196 -9.31 -13.61 -13.02
N VAL A 197 -10.58 -13.84 -12.74
CA VAL A 197 -11.43 -12.96 -11.92
C VAL A 197 -12.14 -13.80 -10.88
N ALA A 198 -11.88 -13.50 -9.61
CA ALA A 198 -12.49 -14.20 -8.48
C ALA A 198 -13.22 -13.21 -7.55
N GLU A 199 -14.39 -13.59 -7.06
CA GLU A 199 -15.15 -12.83 -6.07
C GLU A 199 -14.74 -13.22 -4.65
N ALA A 200 -14.35 -12.24 -3.84
CA ALA A 200 -14.09 -12.38 -2.41
C ALA A 200 -14.05 -11.00 -1.72
N ASP A 201 -14.20 -10.96 -0.40
CA ASP A 201 -14.01 -9.77 0.43
C ASP A 201 -14.83 -8.54 -0.03
N GLY A 202 -16.04 -8.79 -0.54
CA GLY A 202 -16.93 -7.75 -1.06
C GLY A 202 -16.41 -7.05 -2.32
N GLY A 203 -15.57 -7.73 -3.11
CA GLY A 203 -15.00 -7.21 -4.34
C GLY A 203 -14.54 -8.30 -5.31
N LEU A 204 -13.81 -7.85 -6.33
CA LEU A 204 -13.23 -8.65 -7.39
C LEU A 204 -11.71 -8.65 -7.25
N TYR A 205 -11.11 -9.85 -7.24
CA TYR A 205 -9.68 -10.05 -7.42
C TYR A 205 -9.42 -10.39 -8.88
N VAL A 206 -8.78 -9.46 -9.58
CA VAL A 206 -8.41 -9.58 -10.99
C VAL A 206 -6.92 -9.90 -11.08
N ARG A 207 -6.60 -11.01 -11.74
CA ARG A 207 -5.23 -11.49 -11.93
C ARG A 207 -4.91 -11.56 -13.42
N VAL A 208 -3.88 -10.83 -13.83
CA VAL A 208 -3.42 -10.77 -15.23
C VAL A 208 -2.18 -11.65 -15.43
N PRO A 209 -1.96 -12.29 -16.59
CA PRO A 209 -0.78 -13.12 -16.86
C PRO A 209 0.56 -12.42 -16.59
N GLY A 210 1.60 -13.22 -16.32
CA GLY A 210 2.96 -12.75 -16.02
C GLY A 210 3.37 -12.96 -14.57
N THR A 211 4.37 -12.22 -14.10
CA THR A 211 4.86 -12.27 -12.70
C THR A 211 4.55 -10.97 -11.97
N PRO A 212 4.63 -10.93 -10.62
CA PRO A 212 4.45 -9.69 -9.86
C PRO A 212 5.35 -8.52 -10.32
N GLY A 213 6.63 -8.80 -10.60
CA GLY A 213 7.57 -7.80 -11.13
C GLY A 213 7.40 -7.46 -12.62
N ASN A 214 6.75 -8.33 -13.41
CA ASN A 214 6.57 -8.15 -14.85
C ASN A 214 5.21 -8.71 -15.33
N PRO A 215 4.09 -8.05 -15.00
CA PRO A 215 2.77 -8.44 -15.48
C PRO A 215 2.56 -8.06 -16.95
N SER A 216 1.66 -8.75 -17.64
CA SER A 216 1.33 -8.48 -19.04
C SER A 216 0.63 -7.13 -19.20
N LEU A 217 1.32 -6.17 -19.85
CA LEU A 217 0.79 -4.83 -20.10
C LEU A 217 -0.46 -4.82 -21.00
N ASP A 218 -0.58 -5.76 -21.94
CA ASP A 218 -1.74 -5.84 -22.81
C ASP A 218 -3.00 -6.28 -22.05
N HIS A 219 -2.86 -7.24 -21.14
CA HIS A 219 -3.95 -7.63 -20.25
C HIS A 219 -4.28 -6.53 -19.23
N ILE A 220 -3.28 -5.81 -18.73
CA ILE A 220 -3.50 -4.61 -17.91
C ILE A 220 -4.36 -3.59 -18.67
N ARG A 221 -4.08 -3.32 -19.94
CA ARG A 221 -4.89 -2.41 -20.77
C ARG A 221 -6.32 -2.91 -20.94
N GLN A 222 -6.55 -4.22 -21.10
CA GLN A 222 -7.91 -4.78 -21.13
C GLN A 222 -8.67 -4.54 -19.83
N VAL A 223 -8.04 -4.78 -18.67
CA VAL A 223 -8.63 -4.49 -17.36
C VAL A 223 -8.91 -3.00 -17.20
N ARG A 224 -8.05 -2.12 -17.72
CA ARG A 224 -8.30 -0.66 -17.72
C ARG A 224 -9.49 -0.26 -18.60
N ARG A 225 -9.72 -0.93 -19.72
CA ARG A 225 -10.94 -0.76 -20.54
C ARG A 225 -12.18 -1.27 -19.80
N ALA A 226 -12.09 -2.41 -19.10
CA ALA A 226 -13.16 -2.92 -18.25
C ALA A 226 -13.53 -1.92 -17.14
N LEU A 227 -12.55 -1.18 -16.61
CA LEU A 227 -12.71 -0.07 -15.66
C LEU A 227 -13.14 1.27 -16.31
N ARG A 228 -13.34 1.31 -17.63
CA ARG A 228 -13.73 2.51 -18.40
C ARG A 228 -12.73 3.66 -18.34
N TYR A 229 -11.44 3.38 -18.16
CA TYR A 229 -10.39 4.40 -18.11
C TYR A 229 -9.80 4.75 -19.48
N GLU A 230 -10.04 3.91 -20.47
CA GLU A 230 -9.66 4.13 -21.86
C GLU A 230 -10.95 4.13 -22.69
N ALA A 231 -11.10 5.10 -23.59
CA ALA A 231 -12.17 5.07 -24.58
C ALA A 231 -11.90 3.90 -25.54
N THR A 232 -12.92 3.09 -25.79
CA THR A 232 -12.96 2.10 -26.88
C THR A 232 -12.74 2.75 -28.23
#